data_AF-A0A6L3AQN0-F1
#
_entry.id   AF-A0A6L3AQN0-F1
#
_cell.length_a   1.000
_cell.length_b   1.000
_cell.length_c   1.000
_cell.angle_alpha   90.00
_cell.angle_beta   90.00
_cell.angle_gamma   90.00
#
_symmetry.space_group_name_H-M   'P 1'
#
loop_
_entity.id
_entity.type
_entity.pdbx_description
1 polymer ?
#
loop_
_entity_poly.entity_id
_entity_poly.type
_entity_poly.pdbx_seq_one_letter_code
_entity_poly.pdbx_strand_id
1 'polypeptide(L)'
;MQRGDVALFYRSRSGKNVFGIMQVSKPPYQDPTTKDTNWLAIDFEPVKTFERPISLEQIKAEPYLQNIGLIKQPRLSVMLLTREEFENIVNLKS
;
A
#
# COMPACT_ATOMS: atom_id res chain seq x y z
N MET A 1 -0.12 -10.19 -7.61
CA MET A 1 1.04 -9.31 -7.89
C MET A 1 2.16 -10.16 -8.43
N GLN A 2 3.06 -9.58 -9.22
CA GLN A 2 4.21 -10.23 -9.85
C GLN A 2 5.49 -9.49 -9.48
N ARG A 3 6.65 -10.11 -9.74
CA ARG A 3 7.95 -9.46 -9.53
C ARG A 3 8.00 -8.15 -10.32
N GLY A 4 8.34 -7.05 -9.65
CA GLY A 4 8.34 -5.72 -10.29
C GLY A 4 7.15 -4.84 -9.91
N ASP A 5 6.03 -5.41 -9.47
CA ASP A 5 4.88 -4.62 -9.02
C ASP A 5 5.27 -3.75 -7.82
N VAL A 6 4.83 -2.49 -7.83
CA VAL A 6 5.07 -1.53 -6.75
C VAL A 6 3.82 -1.34 -5.90
N ALA A 7 4.04 -1.06 -4.62
CA ALA A 7 2.99 -0.76 -3.66
C ALA A 7 3.40 0.38 -2.73
N LEU A 8 2.39 1.09 -2.21
CA LEU A 8 2.58 2.06 -1.14
C LEU A 8 2.56 1.36 0.22
N PHE A 9 3.59 1.60 1.03
CA PHE A 9 3.68 1.04 2.38
C PHE A 9 2.91 1.92 3.37
N TYR A 10 1.76 1.43 3.84
CA TYR A 10 0.89 2.16 4.77
C TYR A 10 1.06 1.68 6.23
N ARG A 11 1.41 2.61 7.13
CA ARG A 11 1.51 2.34 8.58
C ARG A 11 0.16 2.52 9.26
N SER A 12 -0.60 1.43 9.38
CA SER A 12 -1.96 1.45 9.93
C SER A 12 -2.05 1.71 11.45
N ARG A 13 -1.06 1.25 12.22
CA ARG A 13 -1.05 1.38 13.70
C ARG A 13 -0.31 2.62 14.20
N SER A 14 0.72 3.04 13.48
CA SER A 14 1.66 4.07 13.93
C SER A 14 1.69 5.20 12.91
N GLY A 15 0.91 6.25 13.19
CA GLY A 15 0.88 7.49 12.40
C GLY A 15 -0.15 7.55 11.26
N LYS A 16 -0.78 6.42 10.86
CA LYS A 16 -1.80 6.38 9.79
C LYS A 16 -1.33 7.15 8.55
N ASN A 17 -0.24 6.71 7.96
CA ASN A 17 0.40 7.39 6.83
C ASN A 17 0.96 6.40 5.81
N VAL A 18 1.11 6.88 4.58
CA VAL A 18 1.95 6.25 3.57
C VAL A 18 3.40 6.66 3.84
N PHE A 19 4.21 5.68 4.21
CA PHE A 19 5.58 5.88 4.67
C PHE A 19 6.62 5.73 3.56
N GLY A 20 6.26 5.09 2.46
CA GLY A 20 7.17 4.87 1.35
C GLY A 20 6.61 3.97 0.26
N ILE A 21 7.50 3.58 -0.66
CA ILE A 21 7.24 2.67 -1.77
C ILE A 21 8.01 1.38 -1.53
N MET A 22 7.36 0.26 -1.77
CA MET A 22 7.93 -1.07 -1.78
C MET A 22 7.67 -1.76 -3.11
N GLN A 23 8.45 -2.77 -3.44
CA GLN A 23 8.32 -3.55 -4.66
C GLN A 23 8.30 -5.04 -4.34
N VAL A 24 7.57 -5.82 -5.13
CA VAL A 24 7.52 -7.28 -4.99
C VAL A 24 8.88 -7.89 -5.37
N SER A 25 9.54 -8.46 -4.36
CA SER A 25 10.82 -9.17 -4.50
C SER A 25 10.61 -10.68 -4.69
N LYS A 26 9.47 -11.22 -4.25
CA LYS A 26 9.06 -12.61 -4.50
C LYS A 26 7.57 -12.69 -4.84
N PRO A 27 7.18 -13.24 -6.01
CA PRO A 27 5.78 -13.46 -6.37
C PRO A 27 5.06 -14.39 -5.37
N PRO A 28 3.72 -14.49 -5.43
CA PRO A 28 2.92 -15.30 -4.53
C PRO A 28 3.45 -16.74 -4.38
N TYR A 29 3.59 -17.20 -3.14
CA TYR A 29 3.98 -18.55 -2.77
C TYR A 29 3.16 -19.02 -1.57
N GLN A 30 3.12 -20.33 -1.29
CA GLN A 30 2.40 -20.87 -0.14
C GLN A 30 2.85 -20.19 1.16
N ASP A 31 1.91 -19.64 1.92
CA ASP A 31 2.21 -18.98 3.19
C ASP A 31 2.83 -20.00 4.17
N PRO A 32 4.09 -19.78 4.62
CA PRO A 32 4.81 -20.73 5.46
C PRO A 32 4.29 -20.76 6.91
N THR A 33 3.44 -19.79 7.29
CA THR A 33 2.86 -19.70 8.64
C THR A 33 1.62 -20.57 8.81
N THR A 34 1.10 -21.17 7.73
CA THR A 34 -0.08 -22.02 7.76
C THR A 34 0.06 -23.25 6.86
N LYS A 35 -0.67 -24.31 7.21
CA LYS A 35 -0.80 -25.52 6.38
C LYS A 35 -1.97 -25.44 5.39
N ASP A 36 -2.83 -24.43 5.53
CA ASP A 36 -3.97 -24.21 4.64
C ASP A 36 -3.46 -23.68 3.28
N THR A 37 -3.66 -24.46 2.23
CA THR A 37 -3.16 -24.17 0.87
C THR A 37 -3.89 -23.02 0.18
N ASN A 38 -4.96 -22.48 0.79
CA ASN A 38 -5.65 -21.31 0.27
C ASN A 38 -4.91 -20.00 0.57
N TRP A 39 -3.88 -20.02 1.42
CA TRP A 39 -3.14 -18.81 1.82
C TRP A 39 -1.81 -18.70 1.07
N LEU A 40 -1.62 -17.54 0.45
CA LEU A 40 -0.39 -17.19 -0.23
C LEU A 40 0.27 -15.97 0.44
N ALA A 41 1.59 -16.00 0.54
CA ALA A 41 2.43 -14.88 0.96
C ALA A 41 3.17 -14.27 -0.24
N ILE A 42 3.54 -13.01 -0.12
CA ILE A 42 4.32 -12.25 -1.10
C ILE A 42 5.41 -11.52 -0.33
N ASP A 43 6.65 -11.59 -0.82
CA ASP A 43 7.74 -10.81 -0.23
C ASP A 43 7.91 -9.49 -0.98
N PHE A 44 8.17 -8.45 -0.21
CA PHE A 44 8.47 -7.11 -0.71
C PHE A 44 9.82 -6.63 -0.20
N GLU A 45 10.45 -5.77 -0.98
CA GLU A 45 11.63 -5.02 -0.60
C GLU A 45 11.36 -3.50 -0.63
N PRO A 46 11.96 -2.72 0.28
CA PRO A 46 11.78 -1.28 0.28
C PRO A 46 12.48 -0.64 -0.94
N VAL A 47 11.78 0.24 -1.63
CA VAL A 47 12.34 1.02 -2.77
C VAL A 47 12.66 2.45 -2.34
N LYS A 48 11.76 3.09 -1.60
CA LYS A 48 11.91 4.48 -1.19
C LYS A 48 11.18 4.76 0.12
N THR A 49 11.88 5.34 1.09
CA THR A 49 11.25 5.93 2.28
C THR A 49 10.95 7.40 2.01
N PHE A 50 9.77 7.87 2.40
CA PHE A 50 9.42 9.28 2.27
C PHE A 50 9.95 10.07 3.46
N GLU A 51 10.69 11.15 3.18
CA GLU A 51 11.16 12.10 4.20
C GLU A 51 9.99 12.70 4.98
N ARG A 52 8.88 12.97 4.29
CA ARG A 52 7.61 13.43 4.85
C ARG A 52 6.53 12.40 4.51
N PRO A 53 6.19 11.48 5.43
CA PRO A 53 5.11 10.52 5.22
C PRO A 53 3.77 11.23 4.97
N ILE A 54 3.00 10.71 4.02
CA ILE A 54 1.72 11.30 3.61
C ILE A 54 0.63 10.80 4.55
N SER A 55 0.00 11.69 5.30
CA SER A 55 -0.99 11.29 6.31
C SER A 55 -2.30 10.84 5.67
N LEU A 56 -3.05 9.99 6.39
CA LEU A 56 -4.41 9.63 6.01
C LEU A 56 -5.33 10.86 5.93
N GLU A 57 -5.06 11.90 6.71
CA GLU A 57 -5.80 13.16 6.65
C GLU A 57 -5.59 13.88 5.32
N GLN A 58 -4.34 13.96 4.84
CA GLN A 58 -4.04 14.51 3.51
C GLN A 58 -4.76 13.73 2.42
N ILE A 59 -4.69 12.39 2.47
CA ILE A 59 -5.40 11.53 1.51
C ILE A 59 -6.91 11.76 1.55
N LYS A 60 -7.49 11.96 2.74
CA LYS A 60 -8.92 12.23 2.92
C LYS A 60 -9.33 13.64 2.49
N ALA A 61 -8.42 14.60 2.42
CA ALA A 61 -8.73 15.94 1.94
C ALA A 61 -8.94 15.96 0.42
N GLU A 62 -8.39 14.98 -0.30
CA GLU A 62 -8.45 14.91 -1.76
C GLU A 62 -9.77 14.29 -2.27
N PRO A 63 -10.61 15.03 -3.02
CA PRO A 63 -11.90 14.53 -3.47
C PRO A 63 -11.81 13.31 -4.41
N TYR A 64 -10.75 13.24 -5.23
CA TYR A 64 -10.56 12.15 -6.19
C TYR A 64 -10.08 10.85 -5.54
N LEU A 65 -9.58 10.88 -4.30
CA LEU A 65 -9.16 9.68 -3.56
C LEU A 65 -10.27 9.10 -2.67
N GLN A 66 -11.44 9.73 -2.59
CA GLN A 66 -12.51 9.30 -1.67
C GLN A 66 -13.03 7.89 -1.95
N ASN A 67 -12.82 7.37 -3.15
CA ASN A 67 -13.32 6.08 -3.59
C ASN A 67 -12.32 4.93 -3.47
N ILE A 68 -11.07 5.20 -3.08
CA ILE A 68 -10.06 4.13 -2.92
C ILE A 68 -10.40 3.21 -1.74
N GLY A 69 -9.88 1.98 -1.79
CA GLY A 69 -10.10 0.97 -0.75
C GLY A 69 -9.73 1.44 0.66
N LEU A 70 -8.70 2.29 0.80
CA LEU A 70 -8.23 2.81 2.09
C LEU A 70 -9.32 3.58 2.83
N ILE A 71 -10.17 4.29 2.08
CA ILE A 71 -11.24 5.14 2.62
C ILE A 71 -12.53 4.33 2.77
N LYS A 72 -12.89 3.57 1.73
CA LYS A 72 -14.16 2.83 1.69
C LYS A 72 -14.15 1.56 2.55
N GLN A 73 -12.98 0.96 2.77
CA GLN A 73 -12.83 -0.35 3.40
C GLN A 73 -11.74 -0.34 4.49
N PRO A 74 -12.01 0.23 5.68
CA PRO A 74 -10.99 0.45 6.71
C PRO A 74 -10.28 -0.81 7.24
N ARG A 75 -10.88 -2.00 7.04
CA ARG A 75 -10.30 -3.29 7.46
C ARG A 75 -9.51 -3.98 6.34
N LEU A 76 -9.52 -3.45 5.12
CA LEU A 76 -8.80 -4.02 3.99
C LEU A 76 -7.31 -3.67 4.11
N SER A 77 -6.46 -4.70 4.21
CA SER A 77 -5.01 -4.51 4.39
C SER A 77 -4.23 -4.40 3.09
N VAL A 78 -4.79 -4.90 1.99
CA VAL A 78 -4.21 -4.82 0.64
C VAL A 78 -5.29 -4.37 -0.32
N MET A 79 -5.03 -3.31 -1.07
CA MET A 79 -5.99 -2.76 -2.03
C MET A 79 -5.28 -2.50 -3.36
N LEU A 80 -6.07 -2.51 -4.43
CA LEU A 80 -5.63 -2.02 -5.73
C LEU A 80 -5.76 -0.50 -5.77
N LEU A 81 -4.80 0.14 -6.44
CA LEU A 81 -4.86 1.53 -6.85
C LEU A 81 -4.72 1.57 -8.36
N THR A 82 -5.43 2.48 -9.01
CA THR A 82 -5.11 2.86 -10.38
C THR A 82 -3.77 3.58 -10.40
N ARG A 83 -3.17 3.67 -11.59
CA ARG A 83 -1.93 4.44 -11.77
C ARG A 83 -2.10 5.90 -11.34
N GLU A 84 -3.22 6.51 -11.70
CA GLU A 84 -3.54 7.89 -11.36
C GLU A 84 -3.70 8.09 -9.85
N GLU A 85 -4.41 7.19 -9.16
CA GLU A 85 -4.55 7.24 -7.70
C GLU A 85 -3.19 7.10 -7.00
N PHE A 86 -2.34 6.18 -7.48
CA PHE A 86 -0.99 5.99 -6.96
C PHE A 86 -0.15 7.26 -7.12
N GLU A 87 -0.09 7.80 -8.34
CA GLU A 87 0.68 9.00 -8.66
C GLU A 87 0.17 10.20 -7.86
N ASN A 88 -1.15 10.38 -7.75
CA ASN A 88 -1.71 11.46 -6.98
C ASN A 88 -1.35 11.36 -5.50
N ILE A 89 -1.46 10.18 -4.88
CA ILE A 89 -1.03 9.99 -3.48
C ILE A 89 0.44 10.38 -3.31
N VAL A 90 1.33 9.88 -4.18
CA VAL A 90 2.77 10.19 -4.11
C VAL A 90 3.06 11.68 -4.29
N ASN A 91 2.21 12.39 -5.04
CA ASN A 91 2.33 13.82 -5.30
C ASN A 91 1.75 14.72 -4.20
N LEU A 92 1.07 14.17 -3.19
CA LEU A 92 0.65 14.89 -1.98
C LEU A 92 1.87 15.23 -1.12
N LYS A 93 2.71 16.15 -1.58
CA LYS A 93 3.84 16.64 -0.79
C LYS A 93 3.37 17.72 0.18
N SER A 94 3.71 17.52 1.45
CA SER A 94 3.71 18.57 2.50
C SER A 94 4.94 19.46 2.36
#